data_AF-A4WHH9-F1
#
_entry.id   AF-A4WHH9-F1
#
_cell.length_a   1.000
_cell.length_b   1.000
_cell.length_c   1.000
_cell.angle_alpha   90.00
_cell.angle_beta   90.00
_cell.angle_gamma   90.00
#
_symmetry.space_group_name_H-M   'P 1'
#
loop_
_entity.id
_entity.type
_entity.pdbx_description
1 polymer ?
#
loop_
_entity_poly.entity_id
_entity_poly.type
_entity_poly.pdbx_seq_one_letter_code
_entity_poly.pdbx_strand_id
1 'polypeptide(L)'
;MYAVARLYGFVEEVGFKARLGADIARALGVRLGDGIRVESKVGVSSARVVEVREDIKAGVVVSADVYMAVSGFRTVLVRRFGRVYEADSISLGFETARPIDAEDVVRLVNLLVAYRVPVFANFSGFLQTGSGEWVKMVVKEVSPREPAYLTKETKVFVR
;
A
#
# COMPACT_ATOMS: atom_id res chain seq x y z
N MET A 1 -11.63 10.26 -8.95
CA MET A 1 -12.54 9.21 -9.42
C MET A 1 -12.17 7.90 -8.76
N TYR A 2 -13.15 7.14 -8.27
CA TYR A 2 -12.96 5.79 -7.72
C TYR A 2 -13.63 4.78 -8.66
N ALA A 3 -13.07 3.57 -8.73
CA ALA A 3 -13.75 2.42 -9.29
C ALA A 3 -14.03 1.42 -8.16
N VAL A 4 -15.23 0.82 -8.20
CA VAL A 4 -15.53 -0.34 -7.37
C VAL A 4 -14.93 -1.56 -8.04
N ALA A 5 -14.08 -2.30 -7.33
CA ALA A 5 -13.43 -3.50 -7.85
C ALA A 5 -13.66 -4.70 -6.93
N ARG A 6 -13.78 -5.88 -7.52
CA ARG A 6 -13.73 -7.14 -6.77
C ARG A 6 -12.29 -7.44 -6.37
N LEU A 7 -12.07 -7.74 -5.10
CA LEU A 7 -10.81 -8.32 -4.63
C LEU A 7 -10.82 -9.81 -4.99
N TYR A 8 -10.12 -10.20 -6.06
CA TYR A 8 -10.11 -11.58 -6.56
C TYR A 8 -9.31 -12.52 -5.66
N GLY A 9 -8.36 -11.98 -4.91
CA GLY A 9 -7.50 -12.72 -4.01
C GLY A 9 -6.21 -11.95 -3.76
N PHE A 10 -5.22 -12.67 -3.29
CA PHE A 10 -3.88 -12.15 -3.08
C PHE A 10 -2.81 -13.12 -3.57
N VAL A 11 -1.61 -12.60 -3.81
CA VAL A 11 -0.40 -13.41 -3.93
C VAL A 11 0.38 -13.34 -2.63
N GLU A 12 1.06 -14.41 -2.26
CA GLU A 12 1.82 -14.50 -1.00
C GLU A 12 3.06 -13.59 -0.95
N GLU A 13 3.38 -12.90 -2.04
CA GLU A 13 4.45 -11.90 -2.08
C GLU A 13 4.17 -10.70 -1.15
N VAL A 14 5.25 -10.02 -0.75
CA VAL A 14 5.24 -8.71 -0.07
C VAL A 14 5.86 -7.67 -0.99
N GLY A 15 5.40 -6.43 -0.90
CA GLY A 15 5.95 -5.32 -1.69
C GLY A 15 4.90 -4.37 -2.24
N PHE A 16 3.69 -4.36 -1.67
CA PHE A 16 2.61 -3.45 -2.03
C PHE A 16 2.34 -3.44 -3.53
N LYS A 17 2.06 -4.62 -4.09
CA LYS A 17 1.84 -4.82 -5.52
C LYS A 17 0.37 -5.05 -5.83
N ALA A 18 -0.07 -4.61 -6.99
CA ALA A 18 -1.40 -4.86 -7.52
C ALA A 18 -1.36 -5.29 -8.97
N ARG A 19 -2.27 -6.22 -9.31
CA ARG A 19 -2.55 -6.71 -10.66
C ARG A 19 -3.99 -6.35 -10.96
N LEU A 20 -4.21 -5.49 -11.95
CA LEU A 20 -5.52 -4.88 -12.20
C LEU A 20 -6.18 -5.49 -13.43
N GLY A 21 -7.50 -5.64 -13.39
CA GLY A 21 -8.30 -5.86 -14.58
C GLY A 21 -8.13 -4.72 -15.59
N ALA A 22 -8.02 -5.06 -16.88
CA ALA A 22 -7.80 -4.10 -17.96
C ALA A 22 -8.94 -3.07 -18.07
N ASP A 23 -10.16 -3.43 -17.68
CA ASP A 23 -11.31 -2.55 -17.61
C ASP A 23 -11.17 -1.47 -16.53
N ILE A 24 -10.77 -1.84 -15.31
CA ILE A 24 -10.49 -0.90 -14.22
C ILE A 24 -9.31 0.00 -14.60
N ALA A 25 -8.24 -0.58 -15.16
CA ALA A 25 -7.07 0.17 -15.57
C ALA A 25 -7.42 1.24 -16.61
N ARG A 26 -8.22 0.88 -17.64
CA ARG A 26 -8.72 1.80 -18.66
C ARG A 26 -9.62 2.88 -18.06
N ALA A 27 -10.59 2.50 -17.22
CA ALA A 27 -11.55 3.43 -16.63
C ALA A 27 -10.88 4.47 -15.72
N LEU A 28 -9.84 4.07 -14.98
CA LEU A 28 -9.09 4.96 -14.09
C LEU A 28 -7.88 5.62 -14.75
N GLY A 29 -7.59 5.29 -16.02
CA GLY A 29 -6.39 5.74 -16.72
C GLY A 29 -5.08 5.31 -16.05
N VAL A 30 -5.08 4.15 -15.38
CA VAL A 30 -3.93 3.57 -14.66
C VAL A 30 -3.03 2.82 -15.64
N ARG A 31 -1.71 2.95 -15.47
CA ARG A 31 -0.69 2.25 -16.26
C ARG A 31 0.19 1.37 -15.38
N LEU A 32 0.94 0.47 -16.00
CA LEU A 32 2.00 -0.28 -15.33
C LEU A 32 2.98 0.70 -14.66
N GLY A 33 3.31 0.43 -13.40
CA GLY A 33 4.19 1.24 -12.56
C GLY A 33 3.49 2.38 -11.81
N ASP A 34 2.22 2.68 -12.11
CA ASP A 34 1.47 3.68 -11.35
C ASP A 34 1.19 3.20 -9.92
N GLY A 35 1.09 4.15 -8.99
CA GLY A 35 0.54 3.92 -7.67
C GLY A 35 -1.00 4.04 -7.68
N ILE A 36 -1.65 3.14 -6.95
CA ILE A 36 -3.09 3.19 -6.69
C ILE A 36 -3.37 3.16 -5.19
N ARG A 37 -4.45 3.82 -4.78
CA ARG A 37 -5.07 3.66 -3.46
C ARG A 37 -6.04 2.50 -3.52
N VAL A 38 -6.00 1.63 -2.52
CA VAL A 38 -6.92 0.51 -2.33
C VAL A 38 -7.59 0.67 -0.98
N GLU A 39 -8.91 0.75 -0.97
CA GLU A 39 -9.67 1.09 0.23
C GLU A 39 -10.83 0.11 0.44
N SER A 40 -11.09 -0.23 1.69
CA SER A 40 -12.24 -1.00 2.13
C SER A 40 -12.95 -0.26 3.27
N LYS A 41 -14.01 -0.84 3.80
CA LYS A 41 -14.72 -0.27 4.97
C LYS A 41 -13.87 -0.20 6.24
N VAL A 42 -12.82 -1.01 6.34
CA VAL A 42 -12.06 -1.19 7.59
C VAL A 42 -10.62 -0.69 7.53
N GLY A 43 -10.12 -0.42 6.32
CA GLY A 43 -8.72 -0.10 6.14
C GLY A 43 -8.41 0.36 4.73
N VAL A 44 -7.28 1.04 4.61
CA VAL A 44 -6.83 1.68 3.39
C VAL A 44 -5.34 1.51 3.22
N SER A 45 -4.92 1.22 2.00
CA SER A 45 -3.52 0.99 1.65
C SER A 45 -3.24 1.56 0.25
N SER A 46 -2.02 1.37 -0.22
CA SER A 46 -1.64 1.62 -1.60
C SER A 46 -0.87 0.44 -2.17
N ALA A 47 -0.87 0.38 -3.49
CA ALA A 47 -0.10 -0.59 -4.23
C ALA A 47 0.44 0.02 -5.52
N ARG A 48 1.58 -0.49 -5.96
CA ARG A 48 2.11 -0.26 -7.30
C ARG A 48 1.52 -1.29 -8.26
N VAL A 49 1.03 -0.81 -9.40
CA VAL A 49 0.52 -1.69 -10.45
C VAL A 49 1.69 -2.37 -11.15
N VAL A 50 1.79 -3.68 -11.02
CA VAL A 50 2.85 -4.49 -11.63
C VAL A 50 2.36 -5.26 -12.85
N GLU A 51 1.05 -5.40 -13.00
CA GLU A 51 0.44 -6.15 -14.10
C GLU A 51 -0.96 -5.60 -14.42
N VAL A 52 -1.31 -5.61 -15.70
CA VAL A 52 -2.68 -5.37 -16.17
C VAL A 52 -3.14 -6.63 -16.89
N ARG A 53 -4.28 -7.17 -16.47
CA ARG A 53 -4.77 -8.49 -16.84
C ARG A 53 -6.11 -8.41 -17.55
N GLU A 54 -6.25 -9.14 -18.65
CA GLU A 54 -7.50 -9.23 -19.42
C GLU A 54 -8.45 -10.31 -18.88
N ASP A 55 -7.92 -11.29 -18.15
CA ASP A 55 -8.67 -12.42 -17.61
C ASP A 55 -9.41 -12.08 -16.29
N ILE A 56 -9.09 -10.93 -15.68
CA ILE A 56 -9.75 -10.42 -14.47
C ILE A 56 -10.71 -9.31 -14.87
N LYS A 57 -12.01 -9.55 -14.71
CA LYS A 57 -13.05 -8.53 -14.95
C LYS A 57 -13.39 -7.76 -13.69
N ALA A 58 -13.38 -6.43 -13.77
CA ALA A 58 -13.74 -5.48 -12.73
C ALA A 58 -13.06 -5.79 -11.39
N GLY A 59 -11.77 -6.13 -11.43
CA GLY A 59 -11.09 -6.73 -10.30
C GLY A 59 -9.65 -6.32 -10.08
N VAL A 60 -9.16 -6.68 -8.91
CA VAL A 60 -7.76 -6.51 -8.50
C VAL A 60 -7.30 -7.74 -7.71
N VAL A 61 -6.06 -8.14 -7.94
CA VAL A 61 -5.31 -9.07 -7.09
C VAL A 61 -4.16 -8.28 -6.49
N VAL A 62 -3.95 -8.38 -5.18
CA VAL A 62 -2.92 -7.60 -4.49
C VAL A 62 -1.91 -8.52 -3.79
N SER A 63 -0.80 -7.98 -3.31
CA SER A 63 0.11 -8.70 -2.42
C SER A 63 -0.49 -8.89 -1.01
N ALA A 64 0.06 -9.82 -0.23
CA ALA A 64 -0.49 -10.21 1.08
C ALA A 64 -0.58 -9.02 2.05
N ASP A 65 0.44 -8.16 2.06
CA ASP A 65 0.51 -6.93 2.86
C ASP A 65 -0.66 -5.96 2.62
N VAL A 66 -1.04 -5.76 1.37
CA VAL A 66 -2.18 -4.93 0.97
C VAL A 66 -3.49 -5.64 1.26
N TYR A 67 -3.56 -6.95 1.03
CA TYR A 67 -4.75 -7.76 1.30
C TYR A 67 -5.17 -7.69 2.76
N MET A 68 -4.21 -7.82 3.68
CA MET A 68 -4.43 -7.68 5.12
C MET A 68 -4.82 -6.26 5.52
N ALA A 69 -4.20 -5.25 4.90
CA ALA A 69 -4.52 -3.84 5.13
C ALA A 69 -5.97 -3.47 4.79
N VAL A 70 -6.57 -4.17 3.81
CA VAL A 70 -8.00 -4.03 3.45
C VAL A 70 -8.85 -5.20 3.99
N SER A 71 -8.31 -5.97 4.93
CA SER A 71 -8.90 -7.11 5.64
C SER A 71 -9.63 -8.12 4.75
N GLY A 72 -9.12 -8.35 3.55
CA GLY A 72 -9.65 -9.37 2.64
C GLY A 72 -11.10 -9.16 2.18
N PHE A 73 -11.62 -7.93 2.23
CA PHE A 73 -12.98 -7.65 1.77
C PHE A 73 -13.14 -7.95 0.28
N ARG A 74 -14.20 -8.69 -0.08
CA ARG A 74 -14.49 -9.08 -1.47
C ARG A 74 -14.65 -7.88 -2.42
N THR A 75 -14.95 -6.70 -1.91
CA THR A 75 -15.14 -5.48 -2.69
C THR A 75 -14.30 -4.36 -2.10
N VAL A 76 -13.52 -3.70 -2.94
CA VAL A 76 -12.64 -2.58 -2.59
C VAL A 76 -12.88 -1.40 -3.53
N LEU A 77 -12.57 -0.21 -3.06
CA LEU A 77 -12.49 1.00 -3.87
C LEU A 77 -11.05 1.18 -4.34
N VAL A 78 -10.88 1.36 -5.64
CA VAL A 78 -9.58 1.59 -6.27
C VAL A 78 -9.55 2.99 -6.86
N ARG A 79 -8.45 3.70 -6.67
CA ARG A 79 -8.24 5.03 -7.25
C ARG A 79 -6.79 5.22 -7.66
N ARG A 80 -6.58 5.80 -8.84
CA ARG A 80 -5.26 6.28 -9.27
C ARG A 80 -4.84 7.51 -8.46
N PHE A 81 -3.58 7.55 -8.04
CA PHE A 81 -3.01 8.80 -7.53
C PHE A 81 -2.77 9.77 -8.69
N GLY A 82 -3.13 11.05 -8.50
CA GLY A 82 -2.87 12.09 -9.49
C GLY A 82 -1.39 12.49 -9.47
N ARG A 83 -1.05 13.42 -8.59
CA ARG A 83 0.33 13.80 -8.30
C ARG A 83 0.75 13.15 -6.98
N VAL A 84 1.96 12.60 -6.94
CA VAL A 84 2.59 12.07 -5.73
C VAL A 84 3.87 12.88 -5.48
N TYR A 85 4.06 13.33 -4.25
CA TYR A 85 5.18 14.18 -3.85
C TYR A 85 6.33 13.34 -3.28
N GLU A 86 7.37 13.99 -2.77
CA GLU A 86 8.39 13.34 -1.95
C GLU A 86 8.19 13.82 -0.51
N ALA A 87 8.30 12.88 0.44
CA ALA A 87 8.12 13.19 1.85
C ALA A 87 9.46 13.58 2.47
N ASP A 88 9.47 14.72 3.18
CA ASP A 88 10.60 15.12 4.03
C ASP A 88 10.59 14.29 5.31
N SER A 89 9.39 13.98 5.82
CA SER A 89 9.22 13.14 7.00
C SER A 89 7.89 12.41 7.04
N ILE A 90 7.88 11.30 7.78
CA ILE A 90 6.68 10.54 8.13
C ILE A 90 6.68 10.17 9.60
N SER A 91 5.47 10.03 10.17
CA SER A 91 5.27 9.38 11.47
C SER A 91 4.57 8.04 11.27
N LEU A 92 5.14 6.98 11.82
CA LEU A 92 4.62 5.62 11.80
C LEU A 92 4.15 5.22 13.20
N GLY A 93 3.03 4.51 13.28
CA GLY A 93 2.64 3.78 14.48
C GLY A 93 2.41 2.31 14.17
N PHE A 94 2.62 1.45 15.14
CA PHE A 94 2.50 0.00 14.99
C PHE A 94 1.47 -0.56 15.97
N GLU A 95 0.55 -1.39 15.47
CA GLU A 95 -0.41 -2.11 16.30
C GLU A 95 0.19 -3.48 16.65
N THR A 96 0.91 -3.54 17.76
CA THR A 96 1.55 -4.75 18.28
C THR A 96 1.54 -4.76 19.81
N ALA A 97 1.46 -5.95 20.41
CA ALA A 97 1.57 -6.14 21.86
C ALA A 97 3.02 -6.08 22.37
N ARG A 98 4.00 -6.23 21.48
CA ARG A 98 5.43 -6.22 21.81
C ARG A 98 6.13 -5.04 21.12
N PRO A 99 7.24 -4.52 21.68
CA PRO A 99 8.06 -3.54 21.00
C PRO A 99 8.47 -4.04 19.61
N ILE A 100 8.44 -3.14 18.62
CA ILE A 100 8.91 -3.45 17.27
C ILE A 100 10.41 -3.21 17.17
N ASP A 101 11.13 -4.16 16.56
CA ASP A 101 12.56 -4.03 16.35
C ASP A 101 12.89 -2.98 15.29
N ALA A 102 13.95 -2.21 15.52
CA ALA A 102 14.37 -1.15 14.60
C ALA A 102 14.70 -1.70 13.20
N GLU A 103 15.26 -2.92 13.12
CA GLU A 103 15.58 -3.58 11.85
C GLU A 103 14.32 -3.89 11.03
N ASP A 104 13.22 -4.29 11.68
CA ASP A 104 11.94 -4.55 11.03
C ASP A 104 11.34 -3.26 10.46
N VAL A 105 11.42 -2.16 11.21
CA VAL A 105 11.02 -0.83 10.75
C VAL A 105 11.83 -0.40 9.53
N VAL A 106 13.16 -0.55 9.59
CA VAL A 106 14.06 -0.19 8.48
C VAL A 106 13.75 -1.03 7.25
N ARG A 107 13.53 -2.34 7.41
CA ARG A 107 13.16 -3.23 6.30
C ARG A 107 11.85 -2.81 5.64
N LEU A 108 10.84 -2.46 6.43
CA LEU A 108 9.56 -1.96 5.92
C LEU A 108 9.73 -0.64 5.15
N VAL A 109 10.46 0.32 5.71
CA VAL A 109 10.74 1.60 5.04
C VAL A 109 11.49 1.36 3.73
N ASN A 110 12.50 0.49 3.74
CA ASN A 110 13.25 0.14 2.54
C ASN A 110 12.36 -0.49 1.46
N LEU A 111 11.39 -1.33 1.83
CA LEU A 111 10.41 -1.87 0.89
C LEU A 111 9.54 -0.77 0.27
N LEU A 112 9.03 0.16 1.09
CA LEU A 112 8.22 1.29 0.62
C LEU A 112 9.02 2.20 -0.32
N VAL A 113 10.30 2.44 -0.04
CA VAL A 113 11.21 3.21 -0.90
C VAL A 113 11.49 2.44 -2.20
N ALA A 114 11.91 1.18 -2.11
CA ALA A 114 12.33 0.38 -3.26
C ALA A 114 11.21 0.18 -4.28
N TYR A 115 9.99 -0.10 -3.81
CA TYR A 115 8.82 -0.23 -4.67
C TYR A 115 8.14 1.09 -4.99
N ARG A 116 8.67 2.22 -4.49
CA ARG A 116 8.06 3.56 -4.62
C ARG A 116 6.57 3.49 -4.32
N VAL A 117 6.23 3.09 -3.10
CA VAL A 117 4.86 2.95 -2.63
C VAL A 117 4.38 4.33 -2.15
N PRO A 118 3.30 4.90 -2.73
CA PRO A 118 2.77 6.17 -2.25
C PRO A 118 2.13 6.01 -0.86
N VAL A 119 2.62 6.76 0.12
CA VAL A 119 2.05 6.80 1.48
C VAL A 119 1.25 8.09 1.69
N PHE A 120 0.35 8.04 2.67
CA PHE A 120 -0.54 9.13 3.07
C PHE A 120 -1.06 8.84 4.49
N ALA A 121 -1.62 9.83 5.17
CA ALA A 121 -2.18 9.66 6.50
C ALA A 121 -3.27 8.58 6.52
N ASN A 122 -3.22 7.71 7.53
CA ASN A 122 -4.03 6.50 7.69
C ASN A 122 -3.73 5.36 6.71
N PHE A 123 -2.70 5.48 5.86
CA PHE A 123 -2.19 4.33 5.13
C PHE A 123 -1.87 3.21 6.11
N SER A 124 -2.41 2.02 5.84
CA SER A 124 -2.14 0.80 6.56
C SER A 124 -1.31 -0.13 5.68
N GLY A 125 -0.25 -0.67 6.26
CA GLY A 125 0.57 -1.70 5.65
C GLY A 125 0.84 -2.80 6.66
N PHE A 126 1.19 -3.99 6.17
CA PHE A 126 1.58 -5.10 7.00
C PHE A 126 3.01 -5.50 6.68
N LEU A 127 3.76 -5.78 7.73
CA LEU A 127 5.15 -6.23 7.70
C LEU A 127 5.19 -7.59 8.36
N GLN A 128 5.90 -8.55 7.77
CA GLN A 128 6.21 -9.79 8.45
C GLN A 128 7.57 -9.63 9.14
N THR A 129 7.60 -9.58 10.46
CA THR A 129 8.81 -9.44 11.30
C THR A 129 9.81 -10.58 11.10
N GLY A 130 11.03 -10.45 11.60
CA GLY A 130 12.05 -11.50 11.55
C GLY A 130 11.62 -12.83 12.21
N SER A 131 10.69 -12.77 13.16
CA SER A 131 10.10 -13.93 13.84
C SER A 131 8.93 -14.57 13.07
N GLY A 132 8.53 -14.00 11.92
CA GLY A 132 7.42 -14.46 11.10
C GLY A 132 6.05 -13.89 11.47
N GLU A 133 5.96 -13.07 12.52
CA GLU A 133 4.72 -12.40 12.94
C GLU A 133 4.35 -11.24 12.01
N TRP A 134 3.07 -11.12 11.68
CA TRP A 134 2.53 -9.99 10.92
C TRP A 134 2.15 -8.83 11.83
N VAL A 135 2.81 -7.70 11.64
CA VAL A 135 2.56 -6.47 12.39
C VAL A 135 1.94 -5.43 11.47
N LYS A 136 0.85 -4.82 11.92
CA LYS A 136 0.19 -3.72 11.22
C LYS A 136 0.91 -2.42 11.51
N MET A 137 1.34 -1.75 10.45
CA MET A 137 1.84 -0.38 10.46
C MET A 137 0.75 0.57 9.98
N VAL A 138 0.63 1.72 10.64
CA VAL A 138 -0.22 2.83 10.22
C VAL A 138 0.61 4.10 10.09
N VAL A 139 0.54 4.75 8.94
CA VAL A 139 1.13 6.10 8.76
C VAL A 139 0.23 7.11 9.45
N LYS A 140 0.75 7.77 10.48
CA LYS A 140 0.03 8.78 11.26
C LYS A 140 0.09 10.16 10.60
N GLU A 141 1.22 10.48 9.98
CA GLU A 141 1.46 11.80 9.38
C GLU A 141 2.46 11.68 8.23
N VAL A 142 2.27 12.52 7.21
CA VAL A 142 3.20 12.70 6.08
C VAL A 142 3.39 14.20 5.87
N SER A 143 4.64 14.65 5.81
CA SER A 143 5.00 16.06 5.64
C SER A 143 5.97 16.25 4.47
N PRO A 144 5.85 17.35 3.69
CA PRO A 144 4.92 18.47 3.86
C PRO A 144 3.58 18.27 3.15
N ARG A 145 3.48 17.27 2.26
CA ARG A 145 2.31 17.03 1.41
C ARG A 145 2.10 15.54 1.21
N GLU A 146 0.85 15.16 0.98
CA GLU A 146 0.46 13.79 0.67
C GLU A 146 -0.42 13.73 -0.59
N PRO A 147 -0.51 12.57 -1.28
CA PRO A 147 0.31 11.37 -1.06
C PRO A 147 1.77 11.60 -1.46
N ALA A 148 2.69 10.86 -0.84
CA ALA A 148 4.13 11.04 -1.06
C ALA A 148 4.87 9.71 -1.20
N TYR A 149 5.96 9.72 -1.96
CA TYR A 149 6.97 8.67 -1.95
C TYR A 149 7.95 8.93 -0.82
N LEU A 150 8.46 7.83 -0.27
CA LEU A 150 9.61 7.87 0.62
C LEU A 150 10.90 7.83 -0.20
N THR A 151 11.91 8.54 0.27
CA THR A 151 13.28 8.50 -0.25
C THR A 151 14.23 8.03 0.85
N LYS A 152 15.52 7.87 0.52
CA LYS A 152 16.55 7.57 1.52
C LYS A 152 16.78 8.72 2.52
N GLU A 153 16.30 9.93 2.20
CA GLU A 153 16.48 11.14 3.00
C GLU A 153 15.25 11.43 3.89
N THR A 154 14.13 10.75 3.64
CA THR A 154 12.91 10.89 4.44
C THR A 154 13.19 10.52 5.90
N LYS A 155 12.90 11.46 6.82
CA LYS A 155 12.98 11.22 8.26
C LYS A 155 11.79 10.38 8.72
N VAL A 156 12.06 9.27 9.39
CA VAL A 156 11.02 8.36 9.90
C VAL A 156 10.96 8.49 11.42
N PHE A 157 9.79 8.88 11.93
CA PHE A 157 9.49 8.90 13.35
C PHE A 157 8.60 7.71 13.70
N VAL A 158 8.96 6.95 14.73
CA VAL A 158 8.14 5.85 15.26
C VAL A 158 7.44 6.34 16.53
N ARG A 159 6.12 6.17 16.60
CA ARG A 159 5.26 6.57 17.72
C ARG A 159 4.46 5.40 18.26
#